data_AF-A0A5R9QKL2-F1
#
_entry.id   AF-A0A5R9QKL2-F1
#
_cell.length_a   1.000
_cell.length_b   1.000
_cell.length_c   1.000
_cell.angle_alpha   90.00
_cell.angle_beta   90.00
_cell.angle_gamma   90.00
#
_symmetry.space_group_name_H-M   'P 1'
#
loop_
_entity.id
_entity.type
_entity.pdbx_description
1 polymer ?
#
loop_
_entity_poly.entity_id
_entity_poly.type
_entity_poly.pdbx_seq_one_letter_code
_entity_poly.pdbx_strand_id
1 'polypeptide(L)'
;MTIHPLGHESASLMRDAGYAVDTIGKLILEDICRKSDDANQEFLREYELGGLLSALQVIAAALCDTGERFENHLKKAEQYEEGAK
;
A
#
# COMPACT_ATOMS: atom_id res chain seq x y z
N MET A 1 27.58 4.73 11.87
CA MET A 1 26.42 3.87 12.17
C MET A 1 25.53 3.90 10.92
N THR A 2 25.47 2.81 10.18
CA THR A 2 24.77 2.73 8.87
C THR A 2 23.26 2.59 9.08
N ILE A 3 22.54 3.70 8.95
CA ILE A 3 21.08 3.83 9.17
C ILE A 3 20.26 3.33 7.96
N HIS A 4 20.87 2.58 7.03
CA HIS A 4 20.39 2.46 5.65
C HIS A 4 19.44 1.29 5.29
N PRO A 5 19.34 0.14 6.00
CA PRO A 5 18.55 -0.97 5.47
C PRO A 5 17.04 -0.74 5.57
N LEU A 6 16.55 -0.24 6.71
CA LEU A 6 15.10 -0.03 6.92
C LEU A 6 14.52 1.05 6.00
N GLY A 7 15.24 2.15 5.78
CA GLY A 7 14.75 3.25 4.95
C GLY A 7 14.61 2.89 3.47
N HIS A 8 15.53 2.09 2.93
CA HIS A 8 15.50 1.69 1.53
C HIS A 8 14.42 0.64 1.25
N GLU A 9 14.30 -0.36 2.13
CA GLU A 9 13.28 -1.41 2.02
C GLU A 9 11.86 -0.82 2.16
N SER A 10 11.64 0.05 3.15
CA SER A 10 10.34 0.72 3.34
C SER A 10 9.98 1.61 2.14
N ALA A 11 10.94 2.34 1.57
CA ALA A 11 10.69 3.18 0.40
C ALA A 11 10.34 2.36 -0.85
N SER A 12 11.00 1.22 -1.06
CA SER A 12 10.65 0.31 -2.16
C SER A 12 9.25 -0.25 -1.98
N LEU A 13 8.94 -0.75 -0.78
CA LEU A 13 7.62 -1.29 -0.46
C LEU A 13 6.52 -0.25 -0.66
N MET A 14 6.72 0.98 -0.18
CA MET A 14 5.76 2.08 -0.35
C MET A 14 5.50 2.40 -1.83
N ARG A 15 6.56 2.45 -2.65
CA ARG A 15 6.44 2.71 -4.08
C ARG A 15 5.67 1.61 -4.79
N ASP A 16 6.03 0.35 -4.53
CA ASP A 16 5.43 -0.81 -5.20
C ASP A 16 3.97 -0.99 -4.76
N ALA A 17 3.67 -0.76 -3.49
CA ALA A 17 2.32 -0.70 -2.96
C ALA A 17 1.49 0.44 -3.60
N GLY A 18 2.08 1.62 -3.80
CA GLY A 18 1.45 2.73 -4.50
C GLY A 18 1.04 2.39 -5.93
N TYR A 19 1.93 1.74 -6.68
CA TYR A 19 1.63 1.25 -8.05
C TYR A 19 0.50 0.22 -8.05
N ALA A 20 0.52 -0.72 -7.10
CA ALA A 20 -0.51 -1.74 -7.00
C ALA A 20 -1.88 -1.12 -6.66
N VAL A 21 -1.95 -0.22 -5.69
CA VAL A 21 -3.19 0.49 -5.30
C VAL A 21 -3.75 1.31 -6.46
N ASP A 22 -2.91 2.06 -7.17
CA ASP A 22 -3.33 2.85 -8.34
C ASP A 22 -3.89 1.95 -9.47
N THR A 23 -3.19 0.86 -9.77
CA THR A 23 -3.61 -0.07 -10.82
C THR A 23 -4.93 -0.75 -10.47
N ILE A 24 -5.08 -1.24 -9.24
CA ILE A 24 -6.31 -1.87 -8.77
C ILE A 24 -7.46 -0.86 -8.76
N GLY A 25 -7.21 0.35 -8.27
CA GLY A 25 -8.20 1.43 -8.25
C GLY A 25 -8.73 1.75 -9.65
N LYS A 26 -7.84 1.81 -10.66
CA LYS A 26 -8.22 2.01 -12.06
C LYS A 26 -9.10 0.88 -12.61
N LEU A 27 -8.78 -0.38 -12.29
CA LEU A 27 -9.59 -1.53 -12.73
C LEU A 27 -11.00 -1.51 -12.12
N ILE A 28 -11.10 -1.19 -10.83
CA ILE A 28 -12.40 -1.08 -10.15
C ILE A 28 -13.19 0.10 -10.71
N LEU A 29 -12.54 1.24 -10.95
CA LEU A 29 -13.20 2.42 -11.54
C LEU A 29 -13.72 2.13 -12.95
N GLU A 30 -12.91 1.46 -13.79
CA GLU A 30 -13.31 1.05 -15.14
C GLU A 30 -14.54 0.13 -15.11
N ASP A 31 -14.59 -0.84 -14.18
CA ASP A 31 -15.75 -1.71 -13.98
C ASP A 31 -17.01 -0.92 -13.60
N ILE A 32 -16.88 0.05 -12.67
CA ILE A 32 -17.99 0.91 -12.26
C ILE A 32 -18.49 1.75 -13.44
N CYS A 33 -17.59 2.38 -14.21
CA CYS A 33 -17.94 3.18 -15.37
C CYS A 33 -18.69 2.35 -16.42
N ARG A 34 -18.21 1.15 -16.75
CA ARG A 34 -18.83 0.25 -17.74
C ARG A 34 -20.20 -0.28 -17.31
N LYS A 35 -20.40 -0.50 -16.01
CA LYS A 35 -21.71 -0.89 -15.43
C LYS A 35 -22.69 0.28 -15.41
N SER A 36 -22.20 1.52 -15.32
CA SER A 36 -23.04 2.72 -15.35
C SER A 36 -23.46 3.15 -16.75
N ASP A 37 -22.69 2.77 -17.77
CA ASP A 37 -23.08 2.98 -19.17
C ASP A 37 -24.23 2.01 -19.54
N ASP A 38 -25.24 2.51 -20.28
CA ASP A 38 -26.44 1.77 -20.74
C ASP A 38 -26.15 0.45 -21.49
N ALA A 39 -24.89 0.20 -21.85
CA ALA A 39 -24.43 -1.04 -22.46
C ALA A 39 -24.26 -2.20 -21.46
N ASN A 40 -24.31 -1.91 -20.14
CA ASN A 40 -24.19 -2.87 -19.03
C ASN A 40 -23.12 -3.94 -19.30
N GLN A 41 -21.94 -3.49 -19.72
CA GLN A 41 -20.86 -4.39 -20.13
C GLN A 41 -20.17 -4.94 -18.89
N GLU A 42 -20.33 -6.23 -18.62
CA GLU A 42 -19.54 -6.91 -17.59
C GLU A 42 -18.05 -6.82 -17.94
N PHE A 43 -17.27 -6.20 -17.05
CA PHE A 43 -15.82 -6.12 -17.15
C PHE A 43 -15.14 -7.00 -16.11
N LEU A 44 -15.47 -6.83 -14.82
CA LEU A 44 -15.03 -7.70 -13.74
C LEU A 44 -16.20 -8.54 -13.21
N ARG A 45 -15.94 -9.84 -13.07
CA ARG A 45 -16.82 -10.75 -12.31
C ARG A 45 -16.73 -10.43 -10.83
N GLU A 46 -17.79 -10.72 -10.07
CA GLU A 46 -17.81 -10.51 -8.61
C GLU A 46 -16.61 -11.15 -7.89
N TYR A 47 -16.18 -12.33 -8.34
CA TYR A 47 -15.01 -13.01 -7.81
C TYR A 47 -13.71 -12.23 -8.03
N GLU A 48 -13.55 -11.62 -9.21
CA GLU A 48 -12.37 -10.81 -9.55
C GLU A 48 -12.36 -9.51 -8.76
N LEU A 49 -13.51 -8.85 -8.64
CA LEU A 49 -13.67 -7.68 -7.78
C LEU A 49 -13.34 -8.01 -6.32
N GLY A 50 -13.84 -9.14 -5.80
CA GLY A 50 -13.52 -9.62 -4.46
C GLY A 50 -12.01 -9.85 -4.28
N GLY A 51 -11.35 -10.48 -5.25
CA GLY A 51 -9.90 -10.68 -5.23
C GLY A 51 -9.09 -9.38 -5.22
N LEU A 52 -9.50 -8.40 -6.03
CA LEU A 52 -8.88 -7.07 -6.05
C LEU A 52 -9.05 -6.33 -4.72
N LEU A 53 -10.24 -6.40 -4.11
CA LEU A 53 -10.49 -5.81 -2.79
C LEU A 53 -9.66 -6.50 -1.69
N SER A 54 -9.53 -7.83 -1.73
CA SER A 54 -8.65 -8.56 -0.82
C SER A 54 -7.18 -8.19 -1.01
N ALA A 55 -6.73 -7.97 -2.25
CA ALA A 55 -5.36 -7.51 -2.51
C ALA A 55 -5.11 -6.11 -1.90
N LEU A 56 -6.07 -5.18 -2.02
CA LEU A 56 -5.98 -3.87 -1.36
C LEU A 56 -5.89 -3.98 0.16
N GLN A 57 -6.63 -4.90 0.78
CA GLN A 57 -6.56 -5.13 2.23
C GLN A 57 -5.19 -5.63 2.66
N VAL A 58 -4.60 -6.58 1.91
CA VAL A 58 -3.25 -7.09 2.19
C VAL A 58 -2.20 -5.98 2.04
N ILE A 59 -2.29 -5.17 0.98
CA ILE A 59 -1.39 -4.04 0.75
C ILE A 59 -1.51 -3.01 1.88
N ALA A 60 -2.73 -2.66 2.28
CA ALA A 60 -2.99 -1.72 3.37
C ALA A 60 -2.39 -2.22 4.70
N ALA A 61 -2.60 -3.50 5.03
CA ALA A 61 -2.04 -4.09 6.24
C ALA A 61 -0.50 -4.04 6.26
N ALA A 62 0.15 -4.38 5.14
CA ALA A 62 1.60 -4.33 5.02
C ALA A 62 2.16 -2.90 5.13
N LEU A 63 1.47 -1.91 4.57
CA LEU A 63 1.83 -0.49 4.69
C LEU A 63 1.70 0.00 6.13
N CYS A 64 0.62 -0.36 6.83
CA CYS A 64 0.45 -0.01 8.25
C CYS A 64 1.57 -0.61 9.12
N ASP A 65 1.85 -1.92 9.00
CA ASP A 65 2.93 -2.58 9.74
C ASP A 65 4.29 -1.92 9.46
N THR A 66 4.58 -1.65 8.18
CA THR A 66 5.82 -0.97 7.78
C THR A 66 5.91 0.44 8.38
N GLY A 67 4.80 1.18 8.40
CA GLY A 67 4.70 2.51 9.00
C GLY A 67 4.99 2.47 10.51
N GLU A 68 4.37 1.55 11.24
CA GLU A 68 4.61 1.37 12.68
C GLU A 68 6.07 0.99 12.98
N ARG A 69 6.66 0.09 12.18
CA ARG A 69 8.07 -0.28 12.30
C ARG A 69 8.99 0.91 12.06
N PHE A 70 8.67 1.74 11.07
CA PHE A 70 9.44 2.93 10.75
C PHE A 70 9.35 3.99 11.86
N GLU A 71 8.15 4.25 12.39
CA GLU A 71 7.94 5.16 13.52
C GLU A 71 8.72 4.69 14.77
N ASN A 72 8.66 3.40 15.09
CA ASN A 72 9.42 2.82 16.20
C ASN A 72 10.93 2.93 16.00
N HIS A 73 11.42 2.82 14.77
CA HIS A 73 12.83 2.97 14.46
C HIS A 73 13.28 4.44 14.63
N LEU A 74 12.46 5.40 14.19
CA LEU A 74 12.73 6.83 14.39
C LEU A 74 12.78 7.19 15.89
N LYS A 75 11.79 6.75 16.68
CA LYS A 75 11.78 6.98 18.14
C LYS A 75 13.04 6.45 18.84
N LYS A 76 13.51 5.26 18.44
CA LYS A 76 14.75 4.70 18.99
C LYS A 76 15.96 5.54 18.59
N ALA A 77 16.06 5.95 17.33
CA ALA A 77 17.16 6.80 16.86
C ALA A 77 17.23 8.12 17.63
N GLU A 78 16.08 8.78 17.85
CA GLU A 78 15.98 10.01 18.64
C GLU A 78 16.45 9.81 20.09
N GLN A 79 16.01 8.74 20.76
CA GLN A 79 16.44 8.42 22.13
C GLN A 79 17.95 8.15 22.25
N TYR A 80 18.55 7.51 21.23
CA TYR A 80 20.00 7.31 21.20
C TYR A 80 20.76 8.62 21.02
N GLU A 81 20.25 9.57 20.22
CA GLU A 81 20.88 10.87 20.03
C GLU A 81 20.75 11.78 21.26
N GLU A 82 19.64 11.70 22.00
CA GLU A 82 19.45 12.44 23.25
C GLU A 82 20.27 11.88 24.41
N GLY A 83 20.39 10.55 24.52
CA GLY A 83 21.21 9.90 25.57
C GLY A 83 22.72 9.95 25.33
N ALA A 84 23.15 10.34 24.12
CA ALA A 84 24.56 10.54 23.76
C ALA A 84 25.04 12.00 23.94
N LYS A 85 24.16 12.92 24.32
CA LYS A 85 24.47 14.31 24.69
C LYS A 85 24.61 14.45 26.21
#